data_AF-A0A6V7JNM3-F1
#
_entry.id   AF-A0A6V7JNM3-F1
#
_cell.length_a   1.000
_cell.length_b   1.000
_cell.length_c   1.000
_cell.angle_alpha   90.00
_cell.angle_beta   90.00
_cell.angle_gamma   90.00
#
_symmetry.space_group_name_H-M   'P 1'
#
loop_
_entity.id
_entity.type
_entity.pdbx_description
1 polymer ?
#
loop_
_entity_poly.entity_id
_entity_poly.type
_entity_poly.pdbx_seq_one_letter_code
_entity_poly.pdbx_strand_id
1 'polypeptide(L)' 'FLRPGTNDDTASNFGLLDQTAALLWLRENIAKFGGDPDAVTLVGHGTGATLVNLLMISPVAK' A
#
# COMPACT_ATOMS: atom_id res chain seq x y z
N PHE A 1 -0.08 -6.59 -11.96
CA PHE A 1 1.22 -5.99 -11.62
C PHE A 1 2.11 -6.09 -12.85
N LEU A 2 2.69 -4.98 -13.28
CA LEU A 2 3.46 -4.76 -14.52
C LEU A 2 2.74 -4.91 -15.88
N ARG A 3 3.11 -4.01 -16.77
CA ARG A 3 2.77 -3.98 -18.20
C ARG A 3 4.01 -4.43 -18.99
N PRO A 4 3.88 -5.27 -20.02
CA PRO A 4 4.99 -5.55 -20.92
C PRO A 4 5.32 -4.29 -21.73
N GLY A 5 6.53 -3.77 -21.57
CA GLY A 5 7.08 -2.64 -22.34
C GLY A 5 8.57 -2.50 -22.01
N THR A 6 9.42 -2.40 -23.03
CA THR A 6 10.89 -2.34 -22.89
C THR A 6 11.43 -0.97 -22.47
N ASN A 7 10.54 -0.04 -22.10
CA ASN A 7 10.89 1.34 -21.75
C ASN A 7 10.61 1.59 -20.26
N ASP A 8 11.55 2.26 -19.57
CA ASP A 8 11.49 2.62 -18.15
C ASP A 8 10.31 3.56 -17.79
N ASP A 9 9.65 4.18 -18.78
CA ASP A 9 8.47 5.03 -18.59
C ASP A 9 7.18 4.26 -18.27
N THR A 10 7.25 2.92 -18.19
CA THR A 10 6.05 2.12 -17.92
C THR A 10 5.78 2.06 -16.43
N ALA A 11 5.07 3.07 -15.90
CA ALA A 11 4.54 3.04 -14.54
C ALA A 11 3.82 1.71 -14.30
N SER A 12 4.23 1.03 -13.23
CA SER A 12 3.85 -0.33 -12.90
C SER A 12 3.40 -0.39 -11.45
N ASN A 13 2.92 -1.56 -11.02
CA ASN A 13 2.54 -1.83 -9.64
C ASN A 13 1.42 -0.92 -9.10
N PHE A 14 0.50 -0.51 -9.98
CA PHE A 14 -0.69 0.27 -9.60
C PHE A 14 -1.46 -0.32 -8.42
N GLY A 15 -1.60 -1.65 -8.34
CA GLY A 15 -2.27 -2.27 -7.19
C GLY A 15 -1.54 -2.06 -5.85
N LEU A 16 -0.24 -1.79 -5.85
CA LEU A 16 0.49 -1.39 -4.64
C LEU A 16 0.32 0.10 -4.38
N LEU A 17 0.30 0.94 -5.43
CA LEU A 17 0.01 2.36 -5.31
C LEU A 17 -1.40 2.61 -4.73
N ASP A 18 -2.39 1.82 -5.14
CA ASP A 18 -3.74 1.88 -4.60
C ASP A 18 -3.76 1.55 -3.10
N GLN A 19 -3.00 0.54 -2.69
CA GLN A 19 -2.87 0.19 -1.27
C GLN A 19 -2.13 1.27 -0.47
N THR A 20 -1.09 1.88 -1.02
CA THR A 20 -0.40 3.01 -0.39
C THR A 20 -1.35 4.22 -0.24
N ALA A 21 -2.15 4.52 -1.25
CA ALA A 21 -3.14 5.60 -1.19
C ALA A 21 -4.21 5.32 -0.12
N ALA A 22 -4.66 4.06 0.02
CA ALA A 22 -5.58 3.66 1.08
C ALA A 22 -4.97 3.84 2.48
N LEU A 23 -3.70 3.49 2.65
CA LEU A 23 -2.98 3.71 3.92
C LEU A 23 -2.83 5.21 4.24
N LEU A 24 -2.54 6.04 3.24
CA LEU A 24 -2.48 7.49 3.41
C LEU A 24 -3.83 8.05 3.86
N TRP A 25 -4.92 7.60 3.21
CA TRP A 25 -6.27 8.00 3.60
C TRP A 25 -6.60 7.57 5.03
N LEU A 26 -6.21 6.36 5.43
CA LEU A 26 -6.39 5.87 6.80
C LEU A 26 -5.64 6.78 7.79
N ARG A 27 -4.38 7.12 7.53
CA ARG A 27 -3.60 8.00 8.39
C ARG A 27 -4.27 9.36 8.60
N GLU A 28 -4.87 9.92 7.57
CA GLU A 28 -5.52 11.24 7.62
C GLU A 28 -6.92 11.23 8.24
N ASN A 29 -7.61 10.08 8.22
CA ASN A 29 -9.05 10.05 8.51
C ASN A 29 -9.45 9.10 9.64
N ILE A 30 -8.64 8.09 10.00
CA ILE A 30 -9.05 7.04 10.94
C ILE A 30 -9.36 7.58 12.34
N ALA A 31 -8.72 8.69 12.74
CA ALA A 31 -9.01 9.41 13.98
C ALA A 31 -10.47 9.85 14.10
N LYS A 32 -11.13 10.21 12.97
CA LYS A 32 -12.55 10.60 12.93
C LYS A 32 -13.50 9.43 13.23
N PHE A 33 -13.01 8.20 13.08
CA PHE A 33 -13.74 6.97 13.37
C PHE A 33 -13.37 6.37 14.74
N GLY A 34 -12.57 7.07 15.54
CA GLY A 34 -12.12 6.62 16.86
C GLY A 34 -10.95 5.63 16.83
N GLY A 35 -10.29 5.46 15.69
CA GLY A 35 -9.03 4.71 15.61
C GLY A 35 -7.81 5.60 15.84
N ASP A 36 -6.67 4.98 16.11
CA ASP A 36 -5.39 5.66 16.26
C ASP A 36 -4.58 5.57 14.95
N PRO A 37 -4.28 6.69 14.27
CA PRO A 37 -3.50 6.69 13.03
C PRO A 37 -2.07 6.19 13.21
N ASP A 38 -1.51 6.24 14.42
CA ASP A 38 -0.16 5.74 14.72
C ASP A 38 -0.15 4.25 15.11
N ALA A 39 -1.32 3.62 15.24
CA ALA A 39 -1.47 2.21 15.64
C ALA A 39 -2.24 1.38 14.59
N VAL A 40 -1.91 1.53 13.31
CA VAL A 40 -2.50 0.74 12.22
C VAL A 40 -1.76 -0.58 12.02
N THR A 41 -2.47 -1.71 12.15
CA THR A 41 -1.91 -3.05 11.87
C THR A 41 -2.46 -3.60 10.55
N LEU A 42 -1.58 -3.89 9.60
CA LEU A 42 -1.94 -4.49 8.32
C LEU A 42 -1.88 -6.02 8.39
N VAL A 43 -2.94 -6.70 7.94
CA VAL A 43 -3.01 -8.17 7.91
C VAL A 43 -3.42 -8.63 6.51
N GLY A 44 -2.83 -9.72 6.02
CA GLY A 44 -3.14 -10.29 4.72
C GLY A 44 -2.97 -11.81 4.69
N HIS A 45 -3.68 -12.48 3.79
CA HIS A 45 -3.61 -13.93 3.59
C HIS A 45 -3.30 -14.26 2.12
N GLY A 46 -2.50 -15.31 1.87
CA GLY A 46 -2.06 -15.69 0.52
C GLY A 46 -1.34 -14.54 -0.18
N THR A 47 -1.80 -14.15 -1.37
CA THR A 47 -1.29 -12.98 -2.11
C THR A 47 -1.39 -11.69 -1.29
N GLY A 48 -2.36 -11.57 -0.38
CA GLY A 48 -2.48 -10.43 0.53
C GLY A 48 -1.31 -10.33 1.52
N ALA A 49 -0.79 -11.47 2.00
CA ALA A 49 0.40 -11.47 2.85
C ALA A 49 1.64 -11.00 2.08
N THR A 50 1.76 -11.38 0.81
CA THR A 50 2.80 -10.88 -0.09
C THR A 50 2.69 -9.37 -0.29
N LEU A 51 1.48 -8.83 -0.46
CA LEU A 51 1.25 -7.39 -0.62
C LEU A 51 1.58 -6.61 0.66
N VAL A 52 1.19 -7.12 1.84
CA VAL A 52 1.59 -6.57 3.14
C VAL A 52 3.11 -6.48 3.23
N ASN A 53 3.82 -7.56 2.88
CA ASN A 53 5.28 -7.58 2.87
C ASN A 53 5.87 -6.57 1.87
N LEU A 54 5.30 -6.47 0.67
CA LEU A 54 5.73 -5.51 -0.36
C LEU A 54 5.53 -4.05 0.07
N LEU A 55 4.48 -3.75 0.84
CA LEU A 55 4.26 -2.42 1.42
C LEU A 55 5.28 -2.13 2.52
N MET A 56 5.57 -3.09 3.41
CA MET A 56 6.54 -2.92 4.49
C MET A 56 7.96 -2.62 4.00
N ILE A 57 8.36 -3.17 2.85
CA ILE A 57 9.68 -2.91 2.24
C ILE A 57 9.69 -1.67 1.35
N SER A 58 8.53 -1.14 0.96
CA SER A 58 8.44 -0.01 0.03
C SER A 58 8.81 1.28 0.75
N PRO A 59 9.78 2.06 0.25
CA PRO A 59 10.13 3.35 0.86
C PRO A 59 8.99 4.38 0.73
N VAL A 60 8.02 4.13 -0.15
CA VAL A 60 6.88 5.01 -0.42
C VAL A 60 5.69 4.75 0.53
N ALA A 61 5.71 3.64 1.27
CA ALA A 61 4.63 3.22 2.17
C ALA A 61 5.01 3.31 3.66
N LYS A 62 6.18 3.89 3.97
CA LYS A 62 6.60 4.28 5.34
C LYS A 62 6.02 5.64 5.70
#